data_AF-A0A085TRW0-F1
#
_entry.id   AF-A0A085TRW0-F1
#
_cell.length_a   1.000
_cell.length_b   1.000
_cell.length_c   1.000
_cell.angle_alpha   90.00
_cell.angle_beta   90.00
_cell.angle_gamma   90.00
#
_symmetry.space_group_name_H-M   'P 1'
#
loop_
_entity.id
_entity.type
_entity.pdbx_description
1 polymer ?
#
loop_
_entity_poly.entity_id
_entity_poly.type
_entity_poly.pdbx_seq_one_letter_code
_entity_poly.pdbx_strand_id
1 'polypeptide(L)'
;MSLQHGPAAILHLGAPKCGSSALQAALSAQPDLTDMQGRELRYVAAQPVRGRLLRYRGDWLQRAAAFSPYGYASWPDLGREVSARALFGAFRAELMRGRKSGYVPILSNEGWIRHPDAFAEMLSALGYPPVEVAVYLRPPLPWMNAAFWQWGVWSWPGFDEWLRRGLRSYSFGADLRRWARIPNLRLHVSPARDVVAQFAADFGIVLPPAGLRHRAAPPALIGFLLRNRRFRRDGHDAALEFVLQRWLPDRFPQRPWAIEPHHLGRLAALTRDNRRELETCLPSDICAALFDDPLWQRECPFLPQIESGPSPLDSRDDLNALLIELDAALEKAARSEGERTLRRVSSPKEAGSLSMLDREVATRIEALTRSDRVLRRRWAWSGPAGLNARAAAILALQP
;
A
#
# COMPACT_ATOMS: atom_id res chain seq x y z
N MET A 1 3.05 42.64 -6.16
CA MET A 1 2.28 41.46 -5.70
C MET A 1 2.94 40.22 -6.29
N SER A 2 3.69 39.47 -5.48
CA SER A 2 4.27 38.20 -5.91
C SER A 2 3.12 37.20 -6.09
N LEU A 3 2.85 36.78 -7.32
CA LEU A 3 1.97 35.64 -7.57
C LEU A 3 2.58 34.46 -6.81
N GLN A 4 1.93 34.00 -5.74
CA GLN A 4 2.30 32.74 -5.09
C GLN A 4 2.10 31.63 -6.12
N HIS A 5 3.17 31.29 -6.83
CA HIS A 5 3.15 30.17 -7.76
C HIS A 5 3.05 28.90 -6.91
N GLY A 6 1.97 28.15 -7.08
CA GLY A 6 1.79 26.85 -6.43
C GLY A 6 2.91 25.87 -6.80
N PRO A 7 2.96 24.69 -6.15
CA PRO A 7 3.97 23.69 -6.42
C PRO A 7 3.95 23.26 -7.89
N ALA A 8 5.13 22.99 -8.44
CA ALA A 8 5.29 22.39 -9.76
C ALA A 8 4.91 20.90 -9.76
N ALA A 9 4.92 20.24 -8.60
CA ALA A 9 4.50 18.86 -8.40
C ALA A 9 4.18 18.58 -6.93
N ILE A 10 3.37 17.55 -6.71
CA ILE A 10 3.15 16.94 -5.40
C ILE A 10 3.69 15.50 -5.46
N LEU A 11 4.57 15.14 -4.55
CA LEU A 11 5.10 13.78 -4.42
C LEU A 11 4.54 13.14 -3.17
N HIS A 12 3.97 11.96 -3.31
CA HIS A 12 3.74 11.08 -2.18
C HIS A 12 4.89 10.07 -2.08
N LEU A 13 5.74 10.28 -1.09
CA LEU A 13 6.83 9.39 -0.72
C LEU A 13 6.34 8.51 0.42
N GLY A 14 5.47 7.56 0.10
CA GLY A 14 4.92 6.69 1.11
C GLY A 14 6.03 6.00 1.88
N ALA A 15 6.06 6.07 3.21
CA ALA A 15 6.79 5.04 3.93
C ALA A 15 6.01 3.72 3.70
N PRO A 16 6.65 2.62 3.29
CA PRO A 16 5.92 1.38 3.07
C PRO A 16 5.10 1.01 4.32
N LYS A 17 3.98 0.32 4.16
CA LYS A 17 3.10 -0.07 5.30
C LYS A 17 2.47 1.12 6.05
N CYS A 18 2.51 2.32 5.48
CA CYS A 18 1.91 3.52 6.04
C CYS A 18 0.77 4.04 5.15
N GLY A 19 -0.09 3.14 4.65
CA GLY A 19 -1.33 3.52 3.94
C GLY A 19 -1.19 3.91 2.46
N SER A 20 -0.01 3.76 1.86
CA SER A 20 0.27 4.15 0.47
C SER A 20 -0.69 3.54 -0.55
N SER A 21 -1.00 2.24 -0.43
CA SER A 21 -1.94 1.56 -1.33
C SER A 21 -3.35 2.15 -1.27
N ALA A 22 -3.81 2.58 -0.10
CA ALA A 22 -5.13 3.18 0.06
C ALA A 22 -5.21 4.56 -0.62
N LEU A 23 -4.19 5.40 -0.43
CA LEU A 23 -4.09 6.69 -1.10
C LEU A 23 -3.97 6.53 -2.62
N GLN A 24 -3.12 5.60 -3.07
CA GLN A 24 -2.98 5.31 -4.50
C GLN A 24 -4.28 4.78 -5.11
N ALA A 25 -5.08 4.00 -4.37
CA ALA A 25 -6.40 3.55 -4.81
C ALA A 25 -7.40 4.71 -4.93
N ALA A 26 -7.46 5.60 -3.93
CA ALA A 26 -8.33 6.78 -3.96
C ALA A 26 -7.96 7.72 -5.12
N LEU A 27 -6.67 8.06 -5.26
CA LEU A 27 -6.17 8.87 -6.35
C LEU A 27 -6.33 8.18 -7.71
N SER A 28 -6.27 6.84 -7.77
CA SER A 28 -6.52 6.12 -9.03
C SER A 28 -7.98 6.09 -9.43
N ALA A 29 -8.89 6.09 -8.46
CA ALA A 29 -10.33 6.14 -8.70
C ALA A 29 -10.77 7.53 -9.17
N GLN A 30 -10.15 8.59 -8.63
CA GLN A 30 -10.40 9.98 -9.02
C GLN A 30 -9.08 10.69 -9.33
N PRO A 31 -8.49 10.47 -10.52
CA PRO A 31 -7.18 11.01 -10.86
C PRO A 31 -7.19 12.50 -11.24
N ASP A 32 -8.34 13.04 -11.61
CA ASP A 32 -8.52 14.45 -11.94
C ASP A 32 -9.19 15.15 -10.76
N LEU A 33 -8.54 16.19 -10.24
CA LEU A 33 -8.87 16.82 -8.96
C LEU A 33 -8.80 18.34 -9.12
N THR A 34 -9.52 19.03 -8.25
CA THR A 34 -9.45 20.49 -8.13
C THR A 34 -9.28 20.82 -6.65
N ASP A 35 -8.30 21.66 -6.33
CA ASP A 35 -8.13 22.15 -4.96
C ASP A 35 -9.15 23.24 -4.60
N MET A 36 -9.22 23.62 -3.32
CA MET A 36 -10.12 24.67 -2.82
C MET A 36 -9.88 26.03 -3.49
N GLN A 37 -8.72 26.26 -4.12
CA GLN A 37 -8.38 27.48 -4.85
C GLN A 37 -8.68 27.38 -6.34
N GLY A 38 -9.30 26.29 -6.81
CA GLY A 38 -9.64 26.08 -8.21
C GLY A 38 -8.48 25.60 -9.08
N ARG A 39 -7.34 25.20 -8.49
CA ARG A 39 -6.19 24.68 -9.23
C ARG A 39 -6.45 23.24 -9.63
N GLU A 40 -6.16 22.92 -10.89
CA GLU A 40 -6.21 21.54 -11.35
C GLU A 40 -5.02 20.74 -10.81
N LEU A 41 -5.31 19.63 -10.14
CA LEU A 41 -4.31 18.63 -9.76
C LEU A 41 -4.62 17.34 -10.53
N ARG A 42 -3.59 16.59 -10.88
CA ARG A 42 -3.76 15.31 -11.59
C ARG A 42 -2.85 14.23 -11.05
N TYR A 43 -3.44 13.14 -10.58
CA TYR A 43 -2.69 11.93 -10.29
C TYR A 43 -2.26 11.24 -11.59
N VAL A 44 -0.97 10.90 -11.64
CA VAL A 44 -0.35 10.25 -12.78
C VAL A 44 0.32 8.97 -12.27
N ALA A 45 0.21 7.89 -13.03
CA ALA A 45 0.93 6.64 -12.79
C ALA A 45 1.81 6.32 -14.00
N ALA A 46 2.81 5.45 -13.81
CA ALA A 46 3.68 5.02 -14.89
C ALA A 46 4.04 3.54 -14.78
N GLN A 47 4.15 2.85 -15.91
CA GLN A 47 4.55 1.45 -15.95
C GLN A 47 5.69 1.23 -16.95
N PRO A 48 6.72 0.43 -16.60
CA PRO A 48 7.74 0.01 -17.55
C PRO A 48 7.15 -0.89 -18.64
N VAL A 49 7.29 -0.47 -19.89
CA VAL A 49 6.90 -1.22 -21.09
C VAL A 49 8.03 -1.12 -22.10
N ARG A 50 8.66 -2.27 -22.42
CA ARG A 50 9.75 -2.38 -23.40
C ARG A 50 10.87 -1.33 -23.18
N GLY A 51 11.31 -1.17 -21.93
CA GLY A 51 12.38 -0.23 -21.55
C GLY A 51 11.99 1.25 -21.52
N ARG A 52 10.70 1.60 -21.72
CA ARG A 52 10.17 2.96 -21.60
C ARG A 52 9.11 3.03 -20.50
N LEU A 53 8.84 4.23 -20.01
CA LEU A 53 7.73 4.47 -19.07
C LEU A 53 6.49 4.95 -19.81
N LEU A 54 5.48 4.08 -19.87
CA LEU A 54 4.15 4.46 -20.30
C LEU A 54 3.43 5.14 -19.14
N ARG A 55 2.97 6.38 -19.34
CA ARG A 55 2.32 7.20 -18.32
C ARG A 55 0.80 7.20 -18.51
N TYR A 56 0.05 6.87 -17.47
CA TYR A 56 -1.40 6.84 -17.44
C TYR A 56 -1.97 8.10 -16.76
N ARG A 57 -3.08 8.62 -17.28
CA ARG A 57 -3.79 9.82 -16.78
C ARG A 57 -5.29 9.65 -16.99
N GLY A 58 -6.11 10.37 -16.22
CA GLY A 58 -7.57 10.39 -16.37
C GLY A 58 -8.16 8.98 -16.48
N ASP A 59 -9.07 8.78 -17.43
CA ASP A 59 -9.73 7.49 -17.69
C ASP A 59 -8.74 6.33 -17.91
N TRP A 60 -7.62 6.56 -18.59
CA TRP A 60 -6.63 5.51 -18.82
C TRP A 60 -6.01 5.01 -17.52
N LEU A 61 -5.82 5.91 -16.55
CA LEU A 61 -5.35 5.55 -15.22
C LEU A 61 -6.42 4.75 -14.47
N GLN A 62 -7.69 5.21 -14.50
CA GLN A 62 -8.80 4.49 -13.86
C GLN A 62 -8.95 3.06 -14.42
N ARG A 63 -8.82 2.89 -15.74
CA ARG A 63 -8.85 1.57 -16.41
C ARG A 63 -7.64 0.72 -16.01
N ALA A 64 -6.44 1.29 -15.98
CA ALA A 64 -5.24 0.58 -15.53
C ALA A 64 -5.39 0.10 -14.09
N ALA A 65 -5.93 0.93 -13.21
CA ALA A 65 -6.23 0.59 -11.82
C ALA A 65 -7.33 -0.47 -11.67
N ALA A 66 -8.38 -0.40 -12.49
CA ALA A 66 -9.44 -1.43 -12.53
C ALA A 66 -8.92 -2.77 -13.04
N PHE A 67 -7.99 -2.75 -14.00
CA PHE A 67 -7.33 -3.94 -14.52
C PHE A 67 -6.28 -4.49 -13.55
N SER A 68 -5.67 -3.67 -12.71
CA SER A 68 -4.64 -4.06 -11.76
C SER A 68 -5.21 -4.97 -10.65
N PRO A 69 -4.53 -6.08 -10.28
CA PRO A 69 -4.94 -6.88 -9.14
C PRO A 69 -4.87 -6.10 -7.82
N TYR A 70 -4.05 -5.05 -7.76
CA TYR A 70 -3.91 -4.17 -6.59
C TYR A 70 -5.07 -3.18 -6.45
N GLY A 71 -5.81 -2.93 -7.53
CA GLY A 71 -6.90 -1.95 -7.56
C GLY A 71 -6.45 -0.49 -7.74
N TYR A 72 -5.16 -0.26 -7.92
CA TYR A 72 -4.53 1.05 -8.17
C TYR A 72 -3.37 0.93 -9.17
N ALA A 73 -2.93 2.07 -9.67
CA ALA A 73 -1.68 2.23 -10.40
C ALA A 73 -0.78 3.24 -9.67
N SER A 74 0.54 3.06 -9.77
CA SER A 74 1.53 3.94 -9.14
C SER A 74 2.71 4.17 -10.09
N TRP A 75 3.66 5.02 -9.69
CA TRP A 75 4.95 5.08 -10.37
C TRP A 75 5.83 3.91 -9.95
N PRO A 76 6.83 3.51 -10.75
CA PRO A 76 7.70 2.40 -10.41
C PRO A 76 8.79 2.78 -9.41
N ASP A 77 9.28 1.78 -8.70
CA ASP A 77 10.38 1.87 -7.76
C ASP A 77 11.72 2.12 -8.47
N LEU A 78 12.50 3.06 -7.93
CA LEU A 78 13.79 3.46 -8.48
C LEU A 78 14.86 2.40 -8.19
N GLY A 79 15.51 1.90 -9.23
CA GLY A 79 16.56 0.88 -9.13
C GLY A 79 15.99 -0.54 -9.20
N ARG A 80 14.89 -0.83 -8.49
CA ARG A 80 14.27 -2.17 -8.52
C ARG A 80 13.50 -2.43 -9.81
N GLU A 81 12.69 -1.47 -10.26
CA GLU A 81 11.82 -1.63 -11.42
C GLU A 81 12.30 -0.85 -12.63
N VAL A 82 12.92 0.32 -12.41
CA VAL A 82 13.43 1.18 -13.49
C VAL A 82 14.73 1.90 -13.13
N SER A 83 15.49 2.29 -14.16
CA SER A 83 16.67 3.14 -13.99
C SER A 83 16.29 4.59 -13.67
N ALA A 84 17.20 5.30 -12.99
CA ALA A 84 17.08 6.74 -12.71
C ALA A 84 16.83 7.55 -13.98
N ARG A 85 17.56 7.26 -15.06
CA ARG A 85 17.40 7.94 -16.35
C ARG A 85 15.98 7.81 -16.91
N ALA A 86 15.43 6.61 -16.90
CA ALA A 86 14.07 6.37 -17.40
C ALA A 86 13.02 7.06 -16.52
N LEU A 87 13.15 6.92 -15.20
CA LEU A 87 12.25 7.52 -14.21
C LEU A 87 12.23 9.04 -14.32
N PHE A 88 13.39 9.68 -14.21
CA PHE A 88 13.51 11.12 -14.18
C PHE A 88 13.28 11.77 -15.55
N GLY A 89 13.54 11.04 -16.64
CA GLY A 89 13.10 11.45 -17.97
C GLY A 89 11.57 11.55 -18.07
N ALA A 90 10.85 10.54 -17.57
CA ALA A 90 9.39 10.53 -17.55
C ALA A 90 8.82 11.58 -16.58
N PHE A 91 9.44 11.75 -15.41
CA PHE A 91 9.10 12.77 -14.42
C PHE A 91 9.17 14.17 -15.02
N ARG A 92 10.30 14.53 -15.64
CA ARG A 92 10.49 15.83 -16.32
C ARG A 92 9.45 16.05 -17.42
N ALA A 93 9.20 15.02 -18.22
CA ALA A 93 8.18 15.08 -19.26
C ALA A 93 6.76 15.24 -18.68
N GLU A 94 6.52 14.86 -17.42
CA GLU A 94 5.25 15.10 -16.74
C GLU A 94 5.13 16.54 -16.25
N LEU A 95 6.17 17.07 -15.60
CA LEU A 95 6.18 18.47 -15.16
C LEU A 95 5.94 19.44 -16.32
N MET A 96 6.63 19.23 -17.44
CA MET A 96 6.46 20.07 -18.63
C MET A 96 5.05 19.96 -19.21
N ARG A 97 4.44 18.78 -19.15
CA ARG A 97 3.05 18.60 -19.59
C ARG A 97 2.07 19.27 -18.64
N GLY A 98 2.24 19.12 -17.33
CA GLY A 98 1.44 19.80 -16.31
C GLY A 98 1.44 21.30 -16.52
N ARG A 99 2.63 21.91 -16.67
CA ARG A 99 2.78 23.34 -17.01
C ARG A 99 2.06 23.73 -18.29
N LYS A 100 2.25 22.97 -19.38
CA LYS A 100 1.61 23.26 -20.68
C LYS A 100 0.09 23.11 -20.64
N SER A 101 -0.42 22.19 -19.83
CA SER A 101 -1.83 21.84 -19.77
C SER A 101 -2.56 22.41 -18.55
N GLY A 102 -1.91 23.23 -17.72
CA GLY A 102 -2.55 23.94 -16.61
C GLY A 102 -2.83 23.13 -15.34
N TYR A 103 -2.14 22.01 -15.11
CA TYR A 103 -2.32 21.20 -13.89
C TYR A 103 -1.02 20.91 -13.13
N VAL A 104 -1.14 20.62 -11.83
CA VAL A 104 -0.05 20.15 -10.98
C VAL A 104 -0.09 18.61 -10.91
N PRO A 105 0.97 17.91 -11.34
CA PRO A 105 0.99 16.45 -11.26
C PRO A 105 1.21 15.97 -9.81
N ILE A 106 0.45 14.94 -9.43
CA ILE A 106 0.64 14.15 -8.22
C ILE A 106 1.30 12.82 -8.63
N LEU A 107 2.46 12.51 -8.03
CA LEU A 107 3.23 11.30 -8.30
C LEU A 107 3.44 10.52 -7.01
N SER A 108 3.33 9.19 -7.06
CA SER A 108 3.32 8.37 -5.85
C SER A 108 4.08 7.07 -6.04
N ASN A 109 5.01 6.79 -5.12
CA ASN A 109 5.65 5.49 -4.93
C ASN A 109 6.27 5.42 -3.52
N GLU A 110 6.08 4.30 -2.82
CA GLU A 110 6.55 4.13 -1.44
C GLU A 110 8.07 3.84 -1.33
N GLY A 111 8.70 3.39 -2.41
CA GLY A 111 10.14 3.15 -2.44
C GLY A 111 10.97 4.43 -2.44
N TRP A 112 10.42 5.53 -2.97
CA TRP A 112 11.16 6.77 -3.20
C TRP A 112 11.69 7.44 -1.94
N ILE A 113 11.09 7.18 -0.77
CA ILE A 113 11.57 7.74 0.50
C ILE A 113 13.07 7.48 0.74
N ARG A 114 13.60 6.35 0.24
CA ARG A 114 15.01 5.95 0.41
C ARG A 114 15.97 6.59 -0.59
N HIS A 115 15.49 7.44 -1.50
CA HIS A 115 16.28 8.02 -2.58
C HIS A 115 16.33 9.55 -2.58
N PRO A 116 16.52 10.23 -1.42
CA PRO A 116 16.56 11.70 -1.38
C PRO A 116 17.65 12.25 -2.30
N ASP A 117 18.82 11.63 -2.32
CA ASP A 117 19.98 12.13 -3.07
C ASP A 117 19.74 12.10 -4.59
N ALA A 118 19.09 11.04 -5.10
CA ALA A 118 18.74 10.92 -6.51
C ALA A 118 17.67 11.94 -6.92
N PHE A 119 16.71 12.23 -6.04
CA PHE A 119 15.72 13.27 -6.27
C PHE A 119 16.32 14.68 -6.17
N ALA A 120 17.26 14.90 -5.25
CA ALA A 120 17.98 16.17 -5.13
C ALA A 120 18.77 16.49 -6.40
N GLU A 121 19.50 15.51 -6.95
CA GLU A 121 20.23 15.65 -8.22
C GLU A 121 19.28 15.97 -9.37
N MET A 122 18.16 15.23 -9.46
CA MET A 122 17.15 15.45 -10.50
C MET A 122 16.51 16.84 -10.39
N LEU A 123 16.12 17.28 -9.20
CA LEU A 123 15.50 18.59 -8.97
C LEU A 123 16.51 19.72 -9.21
N SER A 124 17.78 19.52 -8.83
CA SER A 124 18.87 20.45 -9.15
C SER A 124 19.00 20.66 -10.66
N ALA A 125 18.95 19.58 -11.44
CA ALA A 125 18.99 19.66 -12.90
C ALA A 125 17.76 20.37 -13.53
N LEU A 126 16.72 20.64 -12.73
CA LEU A 126 15.54 21.41 -13.11
C LEU A 126 15.52 22.82 -12.48
N GLY A 127 16.58 23.22 -11.76
CA GLY A 127 16.67 24.50 -11.07
C GLY A 127 15.85 24.58 -9.78
N TYR A 128 15.66 23.44 -9.10
CA TYR A 128 14.87 23.32 -7.87
C TYR A 128 13.48 23.94 -7.99
N PRO A 129 12.61 23.43 -8.89
CA PRO A 129 11.23 23.90 -8.92
C PRO A 129 10.54 23.65 -7.57
N PRO A 130 9.55 24.46 -7.17
CA PRO A 130 8.82 24.24 -5.93
C PRO A 130 8.12 22.88 -5.96
N VAL A 131 8.37 22.02 -4.98
CA VAL A 131 7.78 20.69 -4.87
C VAL A 131 7.23 20.49 -3.47
N GLU A 132 6.00 19.99 -3.39
CA GLU A 132 5.43 19.55 -2.12
C GLU A 132 5.54 18.03 -2.01
N VAL A 133 5.80 17.56 -0.79
CA VAL A 133 6.04 16.15 -0.51
C VAL A 133 5.21 15.71 0.67
N ALA A 134 4.36 14.70 0.48
CA ALA A 134 3.58 14.06 1.53
C ALA A 134 4.19 12.73 1.95
N VAL A 135 4.40 12.56 3.26
CA VAL A 135 4.93 11.35 3.90
C VAL A 135 4.05 11.00 5.09
N TYR A 136 3.74 9.71 5.23
CA TYR A 136 2.98 9.19 6.35
C TYR A 136 3.82 8.20 7.14
N LEU A 137 3.85 8.35 8.46
CA LEU A 137 4.70 7.52 9.32
C LEU A 137 3.87 6.69 10.30
N ARG A 138 4.34 5.47 10.52
CA ARG A 138 3.83 4.53 11.53
C ARG A 138 4.93 4.26 12.55
N PRO A 139 4.62 4.13 13.85
CA PRO A 139 5.63 3.80 14.86
C PRO A 139 6.43 2.53 14.47
N PRO A 140 7.72 2.41 14.83
CA PRO A 140 8.57 1.32 14.34
C PRO A 140 8.07 -0.07 14.71
N LEU A 141 7.61 -0.29 15.95
CA LEU A 141 7.13 -1.61 16.39
C LEU A 141 5.97 -2.14 15.52
N PRO A 142 4.84 -1.44 15.37
CA PRO A 142 3.74 -1.92 14.53
C PRO A 142 4.10 -1.90 13.03
N TRP A 143 5.04 -1.06 12.59
CA TRP A 143 5.59 -1.13 11.24
C TRP A 143 6.40 -2.41 11.01
N MET A 144 7.32 -2.75 11.92
CA MET A 144 8.20 -3.92 11.81
C MET A 144 7.39 -5.21 11.78
N ASN A 145 6.34 -5.31 12.60
CA ASN A 145 5.41 -6.44 12.52
C ASN A 145 4.77 -6.55 11.13
N ALA A 146 4.24 -5.45 10.60
CA ALA A 146 3.60 -5.45 9.28
C ALA A 146 4.59 -5.74 8.13
N ALA A 147 5.81 -5.20 8.22
CA ALA A 147 6.87 -5.43 7.25
C ALA A 147 7.37 -6.89 7.27
N PHE A 148 7.47 -7.52 8.45
CA PHE A 148 7.80 -8.94 8.55
C PHE A 148 6.76 -9.81 7.83
N TRP A 149 5.48 -9.63 8.14
CA TRP A 149 4.43 -10.46 7.52
C TRP A 149 4.30 -10.25 6.02
N GLN A 150 4.55 -9.03 5.52
CA GLN A 150 4.47 -8.78 4.09
C GLN A 150 5.75 -9.18 3.33
N TRP A 151 6.92 -9.10 3.96
CA TRP A 151 8.21 -9.30 3.27
C TRP A 151 9.11 -10.32 3.94
N GLY A 152 9.32 -10.20 5.25
CA GLY A 152 10.28 -11.01 6.01
C GLY A 152 9.96 -12.50 6.01
N VAL A 153 8.72 -12.88 6.34
CA VAL A 153 8.28 -14.28 6.48
C VAL A 153 8.49 -15.11 5.20
N TRP A 154 8.55 -14.45 4.04
CA TRP A 154 8.71 -15.10 2.74
C TRP A 154 10.13 -15.53 2.44
N SER A 155 11.11 -14.94 3.15
CA SER A 155 12.54 -15.20 3.00
C SER A 155 13.14 -15.87 4.24
N TRP A 156 12.55 -15.65 5.42
CA TRP A 156 13.08 -16.13 6.69
C TRP A 156 11.97 -16.74 7.55
N PRO A 157 12.19 -17.92 8.16
CA PRO A 157 11.17 -18.59 8.97
C PRO A 157 10.76 -17.82 10.24
N GLY A 158 11.62 -16.95 10.78
CA GLY A 158 11.40 -16.28 12.06
C GLY A 158 11.78 -14.80 12.08
N PHE A 159 11.15 -14.06 13.00
CA PHE A 159 11.38 -12.62 13.15
C PHE A 159 12.81 -12.30 13.58
N ASP A 160 13.42 -13.10 14.46
CA ASP A 160 14.80 -12.93 14.92
C ASP A 160 15.82 -12.93 13.77
N GLU A 161 15.73 -13.90 12.86
CA GLU A 161 16.63 -13.98 11.72
C GLU A 161 16.45 -12.79 10.79
N TRP A 162 15.19 -12.42 10.52
CA TRP A 162 14.88 -11.25 9.71
C TRP A 162 15.42 -9.95 10.35
N LEU A 163 15.24 -9.79 11.67
CA LEU A 163 15.69 -8.63 12.44
C LEU A 163 17.22 -8.52 12.45
N ARG A 164 17.94 -9.64 12.62
CA ARG A 164 19.42 -9.69 12.55
C ARG A 164 19.94 -9.22 11.19
N ARG A 165 19.29 -9.59 10.08
CA ARG A 165 19.75 -9.26 8.73
C ARG A 165 19.43 -7.84 8.26
N GLY A 166 18.57 -7.08 8.95
CA GLY A 166 18.38 -5.69 8.56
C GLY A 166 17.34 -4.88 9.34
N LEU A 167 17.75 -4.30 10.47
CA LEU A 167 17.09 -3.10 11.02
C LEU A 167 17.13 -1.90 10.07
N ARG A 168 18.08 -1.89 9.11
CA ARG A 168 18.27 -0.79 8.15
C ARG A 168 17.07 -0.54 7.22
N SER A 169 16.02 -1.34 7.32
CA SER A 169 14.78 -1.15 6.57
C SER A 169 13.90 -0.02 7.12
N TYR A 170 14.07 0.36 8.41
CA TYR A 170 13.38 1.49 9.02
C TYR A 170 14.37 2.63 9.33
N SER A 171 14.65 3.45 8.32
CA SER A 171 15.58 4.60 8.39
C SER A 171 14.88 5.94 8.18
N PHE A 172 13.55 5.98 8.37
CA PHE A 172 12.73 7.12 7.93
C PHE A 172 13.15 8.46 8.53
N GLY A 173 13.63 8.51 9.77
CA GLY A 173 14.16 9.75 10.35
C GLY A 173 15.36 10.30 9.56
N ALA A 174 16.35 9.44 9.30
CA ALA A 174 17.54 9.81 8.53
C ALA A 174 17.22 10.13 7.05
N ASP A 175 16.27 9.41 6.46
CA ASP A 175 15.78 9.67 5.11
C ASP A 175 15.08 11.02 5.01
N LEU A 176 14.15 11.31 5.93
CA LEU A 176 13.41 12.57 5.96
C LEU A 176 14.29 13.77 6.25
N ARG A 177 15.31 13.62 7.12
CA ARG A 177 16.32 14.67 7.31
C ARG A 177 17.03 15.04 6.00
N ARG A 178 17.28 14.07 5.12
CA ARG A 178 17.89 14.34 3.81
C ARG A 178 16.89 14.98 2.84
N TRP A 179 15.64 14.51 2.82
CA TRP A 179 14.57 15.15 2.06
C TRP A 179 14.35 16.62 2.46
N ALA A 180 14.37 16.93 3.76
CA ALA A 180 14.18 18.28 4.30
C ALA A 180 15.26 19.29 3.85
N ARG A 181 16.41 18.80 3.39
CA ARG A 181 17.54 19.64 2.92
C ARG A 181 17.47 19.99 1.44
N ILE A 182 16.53 19.40 0.69
CA ILE A 182 16.39 19.66 -0.75
C ILE A 182 15.80 21.08 -0.93
N PRO A 183 16.47 21.98 -1.67
CA PRO A 183 15.97 23.34 -1.89
C PRO A 183 14.58 23.36 -2.56
N ASN A 184 13.76 24.35 -2.18
CA ASN A 184 12.39 24.57 -2.68
C ASN A 184 11.43 23.37 -2.50
N LEU A 185 11.76 22.47 -1.58
CA LEU A 185 10.91 21.34 -1.21
C LEU A 185 10.22 21.62 0.12
N ARG A 186 8.91 21.39 0.18
CA ARG A 186 8.12 21.43 1.42
C ARG A 186 7.67 20.03 1.82
N LEU A 187 7.99 19.62 3.04
CA LEU A 187 7.56 18.35 3.61
C LEU A 187 6.26 18.50 4.41
N HIS A 188 5.31 17.61 4.12
CA HIS A 188 4.09 17.36 4.88
C HIS A 188 4.26 15.96 5.48
N VAL A 189 4.45 15.89 6.79
CA VAL A 189 4.67 14.63 7.50
C VAL A 189 3.56 14.43 8.52
N SER A 190 2.86 13.30 8.44
CA SER A 190 1.68 13.04 9.26
C SER A 190 1.63 11.59 9.77
N PRO A 191 0.89 11.30 10.85
CA PRO A 191 0.65 9.93 11.30
C PRO A 191 -0.11 9.10 10.25
N ALA A 192 0.22 7.82 10.11
CA ALA A 192 -0.45 6.89 9.20
C ALA A 192 -1.78 6.33 9.75
N ARG A 193 -2.69 7.20 10.21
CA ARG A 193 -4.02 6.83 10.73
C ARG A 193 -5.06 6.78 9.61
N ASP A 194 -5.42 7.93 9.04
CA ASP A 194 -6.24 8.06 7.83
C ASP A 194 -5.50 8.89 6.78
N VAL A 195 -4.70 8.18 5.99
CA VAL A 195 -3.83 8.79 4.99
C VAL A 195 -4.60 9.45 3.86
N VAL A 196 -5.79 8.94 3.52
CA VAL A 196 -6.61 9.52 2.44
C VAL A 196 -7.23 10.83 2.89
N ALA A 197 -7.83 10.85 4.08
CA ALA A 197 -8.40 12.06 4.65
C ALA A 197 -7.33 13.12 4.93
N GLN A 198 -6.18 12.71 5.45
CA GLN A 198 -5.08 13.65 5.72
C GLN A 198 -4.51 14.24 4.42
N PHE A 199 -4.28 13.42 3.38
CA PHE A 199 -3.83 13.93 2.09
C PHE A 199 -4.86 14.91 1.49
N ALA A 200 -6.15 14.57 1.60
CA ALA A 200 -7.21 15.45 1.15
C ALA A 200 -7.19 16.80 1.88
N ALA A 201 -7.00 16.80 3.20
CA ALA A 201 -6.89 18.02 4.00
C ALA A 201 -5.62 18.84 3.66
N ASP A 202 -4.46 18.20 3.56
CA ASP A 202 -3.17 18.86 3.31
C ASP A 202 -3.15 19.65 1.99
N PHE A 203 -3.83 19.14 0.96
CA PHE A 203 -3.86 19.74 -0.37
C PHE A 203 -5.22 20.37 -0.72
N GLY A 204 -6.16 20.44 0.23
CA GLY A 204 -7.48 21.04 0.02
C GLY A 204 -8.25 20.40 -1.14
N ILE A 205 -8.26 19.08 -1.23
CA ILE A 205 -9.00 18.33 -2.26
C ILE A 205 -10.05 17.43 -1.64
N VAL A 206 -10.98 16.95 -2.47
CA VAL A 206 -11.92 15.89 -2.10
C VAL A 206 -11.45 14.59 -2.74
N LEU A 207 -11.29 13.56 -1.91
CA LEU A 207 -11.01 12.20 -2.37
C LEU A 207 -12.16 11.27 -1.98
N PRO A 208 -12.46 10.24 -2.79
CA PRO A 208 -13.40 9.23 -2.37
C PRO A 208 -12.85 8.53 -1.12
N PRO A 209 -13.72 8.10 -0.20
CA PRO A 209 -13.28 7.30 0.94
C PRO A 209 -12.53 6.08 0.41
N ALA A 210 -11.53 5.61 1.16
CA ALA A 210 -10.76 4.42 0.80
C ALA A 210 -11.70 3.20 0.72
N GLY A 211 -12.19 2.87 -0.49
CA GLY A 211 -13.21 1.84 -0.69
C GLY A 211 -12.77 0.43 -0.30
N LEU A 212 -11.46 0.18 -0.27
CA LEU A 212 -10.88 -1.06 0.26
C LEU A 212 -9.78 -0.69 1.25
N ARG A 213 -10.03 -0.96 2.55
CA ARG A 213 -8.95 -1.01 3.52
C ARG A 213 -8.11 -2.24 3.21
N HIS A 214 -6.87 -2.03 2.77
CA HIS A 214 -5.92 -3.13 2.60
C HIS A 214 -5.63 -3.74 3.96
N ARG A 215 -6.00 -5.01 4.12
CA ARG A 215 -5.94 -5.73 5.40
C ARG A 215 -4.74 -6.65 5.43
N ALA A 216 -4.23 -6.93 6.62
CA ALA A 216 -3.26 -8.01 6.75
C ALA A 216 -3.95 -9.34 6.41
N ALA A 217 -3.25 -10.22 5.70
CA ALA A 217 -3.73 -11.59 5.51
C ALA A 217 -3.87 -12.27 6.88
N PRO A 218 -4.93 -13.07 7.11
CA PRO A 218 -5.06 -13.84 8.34
C PRO A 218 -3.91 -14.87 8.46
N PRO A 219 -3.50 -15.23 9.69
CA PRO A 219 -2.41 -16.19 9.91
C PRO A 219 -2.54 -17.49 9.12
N ALA A 220 -3.75 -18.09 9.08
CA ALA A 220 -4.00 -19.30 8.31
C ALA A 220 -3.78 -19.15 6.79
N LEU A 221 -4.14 -17.98 6.22
CA LEU A 221 -3.85 -17.70 4.81
C LEU A 221 -2.34 -17.58 4.59
N ILE A 222 -1.62 -16.90 5.48
CA ILE A 222 -0.15 -16.79 5.37
C ILE A 222 0.50 -18.18 5.43
N GLY A 223 0.10 -19.00 6.39
CA GLY A 223 0.61 -20.37 6.51
C GLY A 223 0.30 -21.23 5.28
N PHE A 224 -0.92 -21.15 4.77
CA PHE A 224 -1.29 -21.79 3.50
C PHE A 224 -0.35 -21.36 2.36
N LEU A 225 -0.12 -20.05 2.19
CA LEU A 225 0.73 -19.51 1.13
C LEU A 225 2.19 -19.90 1.28
N LEU A 226 2.71 -19.99 2.52
CA LEU A 226 4.06 -20.47 2.79
C LEU A 226 4.23 -21.94 2.40
N ARG A 227 3.24 -22.78 2.67
CA ARG A 227 3.22 -24.19 2.24
C ARG A 227 2.96 -24.37 0.74
N ASN A 228 2.33 -23.38 0.09
CA ASN A 228 1.93 -23.42 -1.31
C ASN A 228 2.52 -22.24 -2.11
N ARG A 229 3.86 -22.16 -2.18
CA ARG A 229 4.62 -21.06 -2.80
C ARG A 229 4.30 -20.77 -4.27
N ARG A 230 3.56 -21.65 -4.96
CA ARG A 230 3.03 -21.36 -6.31
C ARG A 230 2.08 -20.16 -6.34
N PHE A 231 1.42 -19.87 -5.22
CA PHE A 231 0.48 -18.77 -5.06
C PHE A 231 1.13 -17.46 -4.61
N ARG A 232 2.29 -17.55 -3.96
CA ARG A 232 3.12 -16.41 -3.57
C ARG A 232 4.58 -16.82 -3.51
N ARG A 233 5.36 -16.34 -4.49
CA ARG A 233 6.75 -16.76 -4.66
C ARG A 233 7.70 -16.08 -3.70
N ASP A 234 7.45 -14.83 -3.36
CA ASP A 234 8.32 -13.99 -2.52
C ASP A 234 7.53 -12.86 -1.84
N GLY A 235 8.25 -11.94 -1.16
CA GLY A 235 7.66 -10.79 -0.48
C GLY A 235 7.08 -9.71 -1.40
N HIS A 236 7.42 -9.72 -2.69
CA HIS A 236 6.96 -8.75 -3.68
C HIS A 236 5.79 -9.28 -4.54
N ASP A 237 5.58 -10.59 -4.58
CA ASP A 237 4.45 -11.25 -5.26
C ASP A 237 3.15 -11.23 -4.42
N ALA A 238 2.67 -10.03 -4.09
CA ALA A 238 1.51 -9.85 -3.21
C ALA A 238 0.16 -9.82 -3.95
N ALA A 239 0.14 -9.94 -5.28
CA ALA A 239 -1.05 -9.72 -6.10
C ALA A 239 -2.25 -10.57 -5.66
N LEU A 240 -2.01 -11.82 -5.25
CA LEU A 240 -3.07 -12.71 -4.81
C LEU A 240 -3.78 -12.19 -3.54
N GLU A 241 -3.03 -11.67 -2.57
CA GLU A 241 -3.64 -11.16 -1.34
C GLU A 241 -4.59 -9.99 -1.61
N PHE A 242 -4.28 -9.13 -2.58
CA PHE A 242 -5.17 -8.04 -2.99
C PHE A 242 -6.43 -8.56 -3.67
N VAL A 243 -6.34 -9.67 -4.40
CA VAL A 243 -7.52 -10.37 -4.94
C VAL A 243 -8.36 -10.90 -3.79
N LEU A 244 -7.76 -11.62 -2.84
CA LEU A 244 -8.49 -12.20 -1.70
C LEU A 244 -9.13 -11.13 -0.81
N GLN A 245 -8.41 -10.05 -0.49
CA GLN A 245 -8.90 -8.93 0.32
C GLN A 245 -10.12 -8.22 -0.28
N ARG A 246 -10.24 -8.23 -1.62
CA ARG A 246 -11.40 -7.68 -2.32
C ARG A 246 -12.66 -8.48 -2.03
N TRP A 247 -12.56 -9.81 -1.93
CA TRP A 247 -13.73 -10.69 -1.89
C TRP A 247 -14.06 -11.24 -0.50
N LEU A 248 -13.04 -11.41 0.36
CA LEU A 248 -13.21 -11.92 1.72
C LEU A 248 -13.77 -10.83 2.66
N PRO A 249 -14.74 -11.16 3.53
CA PRO A 249 -15.30 -10.19 4.48
C PRO A 249 -14.36 -9.89 5.65
N ASP A 250 -14.73 -8.90 6.46
CA ASP A 250 -13.97 -8.46 7.65
C ASP A 250 -14.26 -9.30 8.89
N ARG A 251 -13.99 -10.60 8.79
CA ARG A 251 -14.30 -11.57 9.86
C ARG A 251 -13.10 -12.24 10.48
N PHE A 252 -11.89 -11.94 10.03
CA PHE A 252 -10.66 -12.43 10.65
C PHE A 252 -10.19 -11.40 11.68
N PRO A 253 -10.46 -11.60 12.98
CA PRO A 253 -10.29 -10.57 13.99
C PRO A 253 -8.82 -10.27 14.31
N GLN A 254 -7.92 -11.21 14.03
CA GLN A 254 -6.52 -11.13 14.46
C GLN A 254 -5.58 -10.78 13.31
N ARG A 255 -4.93 -9.63 13.43
CA ARG A 255 -3.74 -9.32 12.64
C ARG A 255 -2.60 -10.24 13.09
N PRO A 256 -1.85 -10.83 12.16
CA PRO A 256 -0.76 -11.72 12.53
C PRO A 256 0.31 -10.94 13.32
N TRP A 257 0.91 -11.60 14.30
CA TRP A 257 1.89 -11.04 15.21
C TRP A 257 3.16 -11.88 15.23
N ALA A 258 4.33 -11.24 15.18
CA ALA A 258 5.62 -11.92 15.14
C ALA A 258 6.61 -11.48 16.22
N ILE A 259 6.29 -10.43 16.98
CA ILE A 259 7.23 -9.76 17.88
C ILE A 259 7.11 -10.34 19.29
N GLU A 260 8.12 -11.09 19.70
CA GLU A 260 8.28 -11.57 21.09
C GLU A 260 8.92 -10.52 22.03
N PRO A 261 8.78 -10.69 23.36
CA PRO A 261 9.31 -9.76 24.37
C PRO A 261 10.80 -9.41 24.21
N HIS A 262 11.64 -10.37 23.85
CA HIS A 262 13.09 -10.13 23.73
C HIS A 262 13.46 -9.18 22.58
N HIS A 263 12.58 -8.97 21.61
CA HIS A 263 12.80 -8.01 20.54
C HIS A 263 12.63 -6.55 20.97
N LEU A 264 11.95 -6.30 22.11
CA LEU A 264 11.52 -4.96 22.50
C LEU A 264 12.68 -4.00 22.74
N GLY A 265 13.78 -4.45 23.37
CA GLY A 265 14.95 -3.59 23.60
C GLY A 265 15.55 -3.05 22.30
N ARG A 266 15.61 -3.89 21.26
CA ARG A 266 16.12 -3.51 19.94
C ARG A 266 15.18 -2.57 19.20
N LEU A 267 13.88 -2.79 19.30
CA LEU A 267 12.86 -1.92 18.71
C LEU A 267 12.77 -0.57 19.44
N ALA A 268 12.95 -0.53 20.75
CA ALA A 268 13.01 0.70 21.54
C ALA A 268 14.19 1.58 21.13
N ALA A 269 15.38 0.99 20.93
CA ALA A 269 16.54 1.71 20.40
C ALA A 269 16.25 2.30 19.02
N LEU A 270 15.69 1.49 18.09
CA LEU A 270 15.29 1.94 16.75
C LEU A 270 14.31 3.12 16.79
N THR A 271 13.31 3.07 17.69
CA THR A 271 12.34 4.15 17.90
C THR A 271 13.00 5.42 18.40
N ARG A 272 13.88 5.31 19.40
CA ARG A 272 14.61 6.45 19.97
C ARG A 272 15.48 7.14 18.93
N ASP A 273 16.22 6.36 18.14
CA ASP A 273 17.10 6.88 17.09
C ASP A 273 16.31 7.60 15.99
N ASN A 274 15.23 6.99 15.49
CA ASN A 274 14.40 7.62 14.47
C ASN A 274 13.69 8.87 14.99
N ARG A 275 13.18 8.83 16.23
CA ARG A 275 12.55 9.98 16.87
C ARG A 275 13.52 11.16 16.97
N ARG A 276 14.73 10.92 17.45
CA ARG A 276 15.78 11.95 17.55
C ARG A 276 16.06 12.59 16.19
N GLU A 277 16.18 11.78 15.14
CA GLU A 277 16.41 12.30 13.78
C GLU A 277 15.22 13.16 13.29
N LEU A 278 13.98 12.72 13.54
CA LEU A 278 12.77 13.48 13.17
C LEU A 278 12.68 14.81 13.94
N GLU A 279 12.95 14.83 15.24
CA GLU A 279 12.96 16.04 16.08
C GLU A 279 14.01 17.07 15.61
N THR A 280 15.08 16.64 14.95
CA THR A 280 16.10 17.56 14.42
C THR A 280 15.74 18.20 13.08
N CYS A 281 14.78 17.64 12.33
CA CYS A 281 14.50 18.07 10.96
C CYS A 281 13.05 18.48 10.69
N LEU A 282 12.13 18.21 11.62
CA LEU A 282 10.72 18.56 11.49
C LEU A 282 10.31 19.67 12.47
N PRO A 283 9.32 20.50 12.11
CA PRO A 283 8.66 21.43 13.03
C PRO A 283 8.08 20.74 14.28
N SER A 284 8.07 21.48 15.40
CA SER A 284 7.65 20.93 16.70
C SER A 284 6.19 20.50 16.76
N ASP A 285 5.30 21.19 16.04
CA ASP A 285 3.88 20.85 15.91
C ASP A 285 3.68 19.53 15.16
N ILE A 286 4.45 19.30 14.08
CA ILE A 286 4.48 18.03 13.35
C ILE A 286 5.00 16.91 14.25
N CYS A 287 6.09 17.15 14.99
CA CYS A 287 6.61 16.18 15.94
C CYS A 287 5.58 15.84 17.04
N ALA A 288 4.89 16.84 17.59
CA ALA A 288 3.86 16.63 18.59
C ALA A 288 2.71 15.74 18.05
N ALA A 289 2.24 16.00 16.83
CA ALA A 289 1.21 15.20 16.19
C ALA A 289 1.67 13.76 15.89
N LEU A 290 2.92 13.57 15.43
CA LEU A 290 3.50 12.25 15.18
C LEU A 290 3.63 11.44 16.47
N PHE A 291 4.16 12.05 17.52
CA PHE A 291 4.49 11.36 18.77
C PHE A 291 3.33 11.28 19.75
N ASP A 292 2.15 11.82 19.43
CA ASP A 292 0.91 11.59 20.18
C ASP A 292 0.56 10.09 20.30
N ASP A 293 0.97 9.26 19.32
CA ASP A 293 0.85 7.81 19.44
C ASP A 293 1.83 7.26 20.51
N PRO A 294 1.35 6.60 21.58
CA PRO A 294 2.20 6.09 22.66
C PRO A 294 3.30 5.12 22.21
N LEU A 295 3.14 4.48 21.05
CA LEU A 295 4.12 3.55 20.48
C LEU A 295 5.37 4.28 19.92
N TRP A 296 5.37 5.61 19.85
CA TRP A 296 6.58 6.43 19.61
C TRP A 296 7.31 6.83 20.89
N GLN A 297 6.63 6.84 22.04
CA GLN A 297 7.16 7.42 23.27
C GLN A 297 7.65 6.38 24.28
N ARG A 298 6.91 5.29 24.43
CA ARG A 298 7.17 4.30 25.49
C ARG A 298 7.98 3.14 24.96
N GLU A 299 8.88 2.61 25.80
CA GLU A 299 9.32 1.22 25.68
C GLU A 299 8.06 0.37 25.87
N CYS A 300 7.42 0.03 24.75
CA CYS A 300 6.12 -0.60 24.54
C CYS A 300 5.22 -0.80 25.80
N PRO A 301 4.01 -0.19 25.89
CA PRO A 301 3.02 -0.76 26.80
C PRO A 301 2.78 -2.23 26.41
N PHE A 302 2.68 -3.13 27.38
CA PHE A 302 2.38 -4.54 27.18
C PHE A 302 1.17 -4.67 26.24
N LEU A 303 1.43 -5.03 24.97
CA LEU A 303 0.37 -5.35 24.03
C LEU A 303 -0.03 -6.80 24.31
N PRO A 304 -1.33 -7.13 24.46
CA PRO A 304 -1.77 -8.52 24.68
C PRO A 304 -1.21 -9.51 23.64
N GLN A 305 -0.93 -9.04 22.43
CA GLN A 305 -0.34 -9.82 21.35
C GLN A 305 1.13 -10.22 21.64
N ILE A 306 1.89 -9.39 22.36
CA ILE A 306 3.26 -9.73 22.77
C ILE A 306 3.23 -10.87 23.78
N GLU A 307 2.26 -10.86 24.69
CA GLU A 307 2.09 -11.92 25.71
C GLU A 307 1.61 -13.23 25.08
N SER A 308 0.74 -13.15 24.07
CA SER A 308 0.24 -14.32 23.34
C SER A 308 1.29 -14.94 22.40
N GLY A 309 2.38 -14.23 22.13
CA GLY A 309 3.46 -14.68 21.25
C GLY A 309 3.10 -14.66 19.76
N PRO A 310 3.96 -15.26 18.91
CA PRO A 310 3.74 -15.28 17.47
C PRO A 310 2.44 -16.00 17.06
N SER A 311 1.75 -15.48 16.06
CA SER A 311 0.50 -16.08 15.58
C SER A 311 0.73 -17.47 14.96
N PRO A 312 -0.10 -18.48 15.29
CA PRO A 312 -0.02 -19.80 14.67
C PRO A 312 -0.42 -19.74 13.19
N LEU A 313 0.28 -20.49 12.33
CA LEU A 313 0.10 -20.46 10.87
C LEU A 313 -0.58 -21.73 10.31
N ASP A 314 -0.79 -22.72 11.15
CA ASP A 314 -1.25 -24.07 10.80
C ASP A 314 -2.49 -24.50 11.59
N SER A 315 -3.18 -23.54 12.22
CA SER A 315 -4.48 -23.73 12.86
C SER A 315 -5.49 -24.29 11.85
N ARG A 316 -5.96 -25.52 12.11
CA ARG A 316 -6.95 -26.21 11.26
C ARG A 316 -8.31 -25.51 11.32
N ASP A 317 -8.68 -24.99 12.48
CA ASP A 317 -9.92 -24.27 12.68
C ASP A 317 -9.94 -22.97 11.87
N ASP A 318 -8.82 -22.24 11.87
CA ASP A 318 -8.69 -21.02 11.06
C ASP A 318 -8.67 -21.30 9.55
N LEU A 319 -8.10 -22.44 9.13
CA LEU A 319 -8.17 -22.88 7.72
C LEU A 319 -9.58 -23.29 7.30
N ASN A 320 -10.34 -23.95 8.17
CA ASN A 320 -11.75 -24.24 7.93
C ASN A 320 -12.58 -22.96 7.84
N ALA A 321 -12.35 -21.99 8.73
CA ALA A 321 -12.97 -20.68 8.64
C ALA A 321 -12.60 -19.98 7.32
N LEU A 322 -11.34 -20.05 6.88
CA LEU A 322 -10.91 -19.53 5.59
C LEU A 322 -11.65 -20.18 4.41
N LEU A 323 -11.88 -21.50 4.44
CA LEU A 323 -12.65 -22.20 3.41
C LEU A 323 -14.09 -21.68 3.30
N ILE A 324 -14.77 -21.50 4.44
CA ILE A 324 -16.13 -20.96 4.48
C ILE A 324 -16.17 -19.56 3.84
N GLU A 325 -15.21 -18.71 4.17
CA GLU A 325 -15.15 -17.36 3.62
C GLU A 325 -14.77 -17.33 2.14
N LEU A 326 -13.95 -18.27 1.67
CA LEU A 326 -13.64 -18.45 0.25
C LEU A 326 -14.87 -18.90 -0.55
N ASP A 327 -15.68 -19.80 0.00
CA ASP A 327 -16.94 -20.22 -0.64
C ASP A 327 -17.91 -19.04 -0.76
N ALA A 328 -18.06 -18.24 0.30
CA ALA A 328 -18.87 -17.02 0.28
C ALA A 328 -18.33 -15.97 -0.73
N ALA A 329 -17.00 -15.82 -0.83
CA ALA A 329 -16.34 -14.96 -1.80
C ALA A 329 -16.61 -15.39 -3.25
N LEU A 330 -16.56 -16.70 -3.53
CA LEU A 330 -16.89 -17.25 -4.85
C LEU A 330 -18.36 -17.00 -5.23
N GLU A 331 -19.29 -17.22 -4.31
CA GLU A 331 -20.71 -16.94 -4.53
C GLU A 331 -20.96 -15.44 -4.83
N LYS A 332 -20.21 -14.53 -4.20
CA LYS A 332 -20.27 -13.09 -4.49
C LYS A 332 -19.66 -12.74 -5.86
N ALA A 333 -18.53 -13.35 -6.21
CA ALA A 333 -17.89 -13.15 -7.50
C ALA A 333 -18.79 -13.60 -8.66
N ALA A 334 -19.41 -14.77 -8.54
CA ALA A 334 -20.37 -15.28 -9.52
C ALA A 334 -21.57 -14.36 -9.75
N ARG A 335 -22.18 -13.87 -8.66
CA ARG A 335 -23.28 -12.90 -8.73
C ARG A 335 -22.88 -11.63 -9.49
N SER A 336 -21.63 -11.19 -9.32
CA SER A 336 -21.08 -10.01 -10.00
C SER A 336 -20.84 -10.23 -11.51
N GLU A 337 -20.65 -11.47 -11.94
CA GLU A 337 -20.45 -11.81 -13.35
C GLU A 337 -21.77 -11.79 -14.15
N GLY A 338 -22.92 -11.90 -13.48
CA GLY A 338 -24.24 -11.93 -14.10
C GLY A 338 -24.66 -13.32 -14.60
N GLU A 339 -23.93 -14.38 -14.23
CA GLU A 339 -24.21 -15.76 -14.63
C GLU A 339 -24.67 -16.66 -13.47
N ARG A 340 -25.58 -17.58 -13.84
CA ARG A 340 -26.16 -18.63 -12.99
C ARG A 340 -25.16 -19.78 -12.82
N THR A 341 -25.00 -20.21 -11.57
CA THR A 341 -24.37 -21.46 -11.12
C THR A 341 -22.87 -21.58 -11.37
N LEU A 342 -22.05 -20.99 -10.49
CA LEU A 342 -20.80 -21.66 -10.13
C LEU A 342 -21.16 -23.06 -9.64
N ARG A 343 -20.48 -24.08 -10.19
CA ARG A 343 -20.57 -25.45 -9.68
C ARG A 343 -20.14 -25.38 -8.21
N ARG A 344 -21.11 -25.53 -7.30
CA ARG A 344 -20.88 -25.45 -5.86
C ARG A 344 -19.79 -26.47 -5.53
N VAL A 345 -18.63 -25.99 -5.09
CA VAL A 345 -17.58 -26.89 -4.63
C VAL A 345 -18.14 -27.57 -3.39
N SER A 346 -18.13 -28.90 -3.37
CA SER A 346 -18.70 -29.66 -2.26
C SER A 346 -18.02 -29.21 -0.96
N SER A 347 -18.83 -28.91 0.06
CA SER A 347 -18.29 -28.59 1.39
C SER A 347 -17.45 -29.78 1.88
N PRO A 348 -16.28 -29.55 2.50
CA PRO A 348 -15.48 -30.62 3.06
C PRO A 348 -16.32 -31.45 4.04
N LYS A 349 -16.37 -32.76 3.82
CA LYS A 349 -16.88 -33.69 4.82
C LYS A 349 -15.71 -34.01 5.75
N GLU A 350 -15.82 -33.58 7.01
CA GLU A 350 -14.91 -33.88 8.14
C GLU A 350 -13.54 -33.19 8.18
N ALA A 351 -12.96 -33.15 9.39
CA ALA A 351 -11.69 -32.54 9.74
C ALA A 351 -10.51 -33.25 9.04
N GLY A 352 -10.29 -32.87 7.79
CA GLY A 352 -9.21 -33.42 6.98
C GLY A 352 -7.82 -33.09 7.54
N SER A 353 -6.83 -33.90 7.16
CA SER A 353 -5.42 -33.56 7.34
C SER A 353 -5.11 -32.16 6.76
N LEU A 354 -4.06 -31.52 7.28
CA LEU A 354 -3.61 -30.19 6.81
C LEU A 354 -3.41 -30.16 5.29
N SER A 355 -2.89 -31.25 4.71
CA SER A 355 -2.69 -31.39 3.25
C SER A 355 -4.01 -31.41 2.47
N MET A 356 -5.06 -32.04 3.03
CA MET A 356 -6.40 -32.02 2.42
C MET A 356 -7.01 -30.62 2.48
N LEU A 357 -6.89 -29.92 3.62
CA LEU A 357 -7.35 -28.53 3.75
C LEU A 357 -6.63 -27.60 2.77
N ASP A 358 -5.30 -27.72 2.65
CA ASP A 358 -4.53 -26.93 1.67
C ASP A 358 -5.01 -27.18 0.23
N ARG A 359 -5.34 -28.43 -0.15
CA ARG A 359 -5.87 -28.75 -1.48
C ARG A 359 -7.22 -28.07 -1.74
N GLU A 360 -8.10 -28.07 -0.74
CA GLU A 360 -9.41 -27.42 -0.83
C GLU A 360 -9.27 -25.89 -0.94
N VAL A 361 -8.37 -25.28 -0.15
CA VAL A 361 -8.09 -23.84 -0.19
C VAL A 361 -7.52 -23.45 -1.55
N ALA A 362 -6.53 -24.20 -2.04
CA ALA A 362 -5.92 -23.97 -3.34
C ALA A 362 -6.95 -23.96 -4.48
N THR A 363 -7.87 -24.94 -4.48
CA THR A 363 -8.92 -25.06 -5.50
C THR A 363 -9.83 -23.82 -5.53
N ARG A 364 -10.23 -23.31 -4.36
CA ARG A 364 -11.11 -22.13 -4.25
C ARG A 364 -10.38 -20.84 -4.60
N ILE A 365 -9.12 -20.70 -4.18
CA ILE A 365 -8.27 -19.56 -4.54
C ILE A 365 -8.06 -19.47 -6.06
N GLU A 366 -7.84 -20.60 -6.74
CA GLU A 366 -7.70 -20.63 -8.20
C GLU A 366 -8.99 -20.22 -8.92
N ALA A 367 -10.13 -20.74 -8.46
CA ALA A 367 -11.43 -20.35 -8.99
C ALA A 367 -11.70 -18.85 -8.79
N LEU A 368 -11.46 -18.34 -7.59
CA LEU A 368 -11.70 -16.93 -7.25
C LEU A 368 -10.79 -15.99 -8.04
N THR A 369 -9.52 -16.37 -8.20
CA THR A 369 -8.54 -15.59 -8.99
C THR A 369 -8.94 -15.54 -10.48
N ARG A 370 -9.52 -16.63 -11.01
CA ARG A 370 -10.02 -16.66 -12.38
C ARG A 370 -11.22 -15.72 -12.56
N SER A 371 -12.22 -15.82 -11.70
CA SER A 371 -13.40 -14.95 -11.71
C SER A 371 -13.02 -13.47 -11.57
N ASP A 372 -12.16 -13.17 -10.59
CA ASP A 372 -11.65 -11.82 -10.37
C ASP A 372 -10.98 -11.22 -11.62
N ARG A 373 -10.18 -12.02 -12.33
CA ARG A 373 -9.52 -11.58 -13.57
C ARG A 373 -10.52 -11.25 -14.67
N VAL A 374 -11.60 -12.03 -14.81
CA VAL A 374 -12.68 -11.78 -15.79
C VAL A 374 -13.40 -10.48 -15.44
N LEU A 375 -13.77 -10.30 -14.16
CA LEU A 375 -14.43 -9.09 -13.68
C LEU A 375 -13.58 -7.84 -13.85
N ARG A 376 -12.29 -7.87 -13.46
CA ARG A 376 -11.37 -6.73 -13.67
C ARG A 376 -11.22 -6.34 -15.13
N ARG A 377 -11.17 -7.33 -16.04
CA ARG A 377 -11.19 -7.07 -17.48
C ARG A 377 -12.47 -6.35 -17.88
N ARG A 378 -13.63 -6.87 -17.48
CA ARG A 378 -14.92 -6.25 -17.78
C ARG A 378 -14.97 -4.80 -17.27
N TRP A 379 -14.64 -4.58 -16.00
CA TRP A 379 -14.63 -3.23 -15.40
C TRP A 379 -13.71 -2.25 -16.13
N ALA A 380 -12.52 -2.69 -16.54
CA ALA A 380 -11.57 -1.84 -17.25
C ALA A 380 -12.02 -1.46 -18.68
N TRP A 381 -12.87 -2.26 -19.31
CA TRP A 381 -13.25 -2.07 -20.72
C TRP A 381 -14.71 -1.65 -20.94
N SER A 382 -15.57 -1.70 -19.91
CA SER A 382 -16.99 -1.28 -19.99
C SER A 382 -17.21 0.24 -19.82
N GLY A 383 -16.17 1.07 -19.99
CA GLY A 383 -16.26 2.53 -19.87
C GLY A 383 -16.70 3.01 -18.47
N PRO A 384 -17.29 4.22 -18.36
CA PRO A 384 -17.73 4.77 -17.07
C PRO A 384 -18.71 3.87 -16.32
N ALA A 385 -19.62 3.20 -17.04
CA ALA A 385 -20.57 2.25 -16.44
C ALA A 385 -19.85 1.05 -15.77
N GLY A 386 -18.77 0.56 -16.37
CA GLY A 386 -17.93 -0.49 -15.79
C GLY A 386 -17.24 -0.07 -14.49
N LEU A 387 -16.76 1.17 -14.44
CA LEU A 387 -16.09 1.73 -13.26
C LEU A 387 -17.09 1.99 -12.13
N ASN A 388 -18.29 2.48 -12.45
CA ASN A 388 -19.38 2.62 -11.49
C ASN A 388 -19.83 1.26 -10.96
N ALA A 389 -19.96 0.26 -11.82
CA ALA A 389 -20.29 -1.11 -11.40
C ALA A 389 -19.21 -1.71 -10.48
N ARG A 390 -17.93 -1.43 -10.75
CA ARG A 390 -16.82 -1.80 -9.85
C ARG A 390 -16.95 -1.11 -8.49
N ALA A 391 -17.18 0.20 -8.46
CA ALA A 391 -17.37 0.95 -7.23
C ALA A 391 -18.55 0.39 -6.42
N ALA A 392 -19.69 0.15 -7.06
CA ALA A 392 -20.87 -0.45 -6.42
C ALA A 392 -20.58 -1.85 -5.87
N ALA A 393 -19.89 -2.70 -6.64
CA ALA A 393 -19.50 -4.04 -6.19
C ALA A 393 -18.56 -3.98 -4.97
N ILE A 394 -17.59 -3.06 -4.97
CA ILE A 394 -16.68 -2.86 -3.83
C ILE A 394 -17.44 -2.34 -2.60
N LEU A 395 -18.37 -1.40 -2.77
CA LEU A 395 -19.16 -0.87 -1.66
C LEU A 395 -20.09 -1.94 -1.08
N ALA A 396 -20.70 -2.79 -1.92
CA ALA A 396 -21.53 -3.91 -1.48
C ALA A 396 -20.75 -5.00 -0.72
N LEU A 397 -19.41 -4.93 -0.70
CA LEU A 397 -18.56 -5.84 0.09
C LEU A 397 -18.30 -5.31 1.50
N GLN A 398 -18.64 -4.06 1.79
CA GLN A 398 -18.56 -3.51 3.15
C GLN A 398 -19.82 -3.90 3.94
N PRO A 399 -19.67 -4.34 5.21
CA PRO A 399 -20.78 -4.79 6.05
C PRO A 399 -21.79 -3.69 6.39
#